data_AF-A0A957N5W8-F1
#
_entry.id   AF-A0A957N5W8-F1
#
_cell.length_a   1.000
_cell.length_b   1.000
_cell.length_c   1.000
_cell.angle_alpha   90.00
_cell.angle_beta   90.00
_cell.angle_gamma   90.00
#
_symmetry.space_group_name_H-M   'P 1'
#
loop_
_entity.id
_entity.type
_entity.pdbx_description
1 polymer ?
#
loop_
_entity_poly.entity_id
_entity_poly.type
_entity_poly.pdbx_seq_one_letter_code
_entity_poly.pdbx_strand_id
1 'polypeptide(L)'
;MTPSRTSVVGPVLAAIFAASTFVLLMIARGTDLPAVQTATAEIFRMLLILGAGAVLLGAVNLAAVHIGRVQRGDREWSHSLVVIGVAAIVIAAGLIDPAGRNSPVLAWVFDYVLAPGQAMLYALTAFFLAAAGYRFLRLERRVGGWLVAGAVIVLLTQMPRAHALWPPALPAVTVWLVDAPVMAALRGALLGTALALLISGVRYLFGRM
;
A
#
# COMPACT_ATOMS: atom_id res chain seq x y z
N MET A 1 30.96 -15.31 -18.06
CA MET A 1 29.81 -14.64 -17.42
C MET A 1 28.69 -14.53 -18.44
N THR A 2 27.76 -15.48 -18.44
CA THR A 2 26.60 -15.50 -19.33
C THR A 2 25.46 -14.70 -18.68
N PRO A 3 24.84 -13.74 -19.40
CA PRO A 3 23.73 -12.96 -18.85
C PRO A 3 22.52 -13.87 -18.63
N SER A 4 22.05 -13.97 -17.38
CA SER A 4 20.81 -14.67 -17.07
C SER A 4 19.65 -13.92 -17.72
N ARG A 5 18.94 -14.61 -18.61
CA ARG A 5 17.67 -14.15 -19.18
C ARG A 5 16.66 -14.04 -18.04
N THR A 6 16.43 -12.85 -17.51
CA THR A 6 15.28 -12.58 -16.66
C THR A 6 14.02 -12.84 -17.50
N SER A 7 13.30 -13.93 -17.20
CA SER A 7 12.12 -14.32 -17.96
C SER A 7 11.03 -13.26 -17.79
N VAL A 8 10.79 -12.49 -18.85
CA VAL A 8 9.76 -11.44 -18.95
C VAL A 8 8.33 -11.98 -18.72
N VAL A 9 8.19 -13.30 -18.65
CA VAL A 9 6.93 -14.04 -18.45
C VAL A 9 6.25 -13.69 -17.13
N GLY A 10 7.00 -13.55 -16.04
CA GLY A 10 6.45 -13.21 -14.71
C GLY A 10 5.69 -11.88 -14.69
N PRO A 11 6.31 -10.77 -15.12
CA PRO A 11 5.63 -9.48 -15.16
C PRO A 11 4.49 -9.38 -16.19
N VAL A 12 4.59 -10.09 -17.32
CA VAL A 12 3.53 -10.08 -18.34
C VAL A 12 2.27 -10.80 -17.86
N LEU A 13 2.40 -11.96 -17.21
CA LEU A 13 1.23 -12.72 -16.72
C LEU A 13 0.45 -11.96 -15.65
N ALA A 14 1.13 -11.19 -14.81
CA ALA A 14 0.46 -10.40 -13.78
C ALA A 14 -0.12 -9.08 -14.29
N ALA A 15 0.48 -8.46 -15.31
CA ALA A 15 -0.17 -7.36 -16.02
C ALA A 15 -1.48 -7.82 -16.66
N ILE A 16 -1.49 -9.03 -17.23
CA ILE A 16 -2.70 -9.67 -17.78
C ILE A 16 -3.73 -9.94 -16.65
N PHE A 17 -3.30 -10.42 -15.49
CA PHE A 17 -4.18 -10.69 -14.34
C PHE A 17 -4.80 -9.41 -13.73
N ALA A 18 -4.01 -8.34 -13.62
CA ALA A 18 -4.49 -7.05 -13.12
C ALA A 18 -5.44 -6.38 -14.13
N ALA A 19 -5.11 -6.45 -15.43
CA ALA A 19 -5.97 -5.95 -16.49
C ALA A 19 -7.27 -6.76 -16.59
N SER A 20 -7.22 -8.09 -16.46
CA SER A 20 -8.42 -8.93 -16.47
C SER A 20 -9.32 -8.69 -15.27
N THR A 21 -8.75 -8.53 -14.07
CA THR A 21 -9.50 -8.16 -12.85
C THR A 21 -10.14 -6.77 -13.00
N PHE A 22 -9.42 -5.79 -13.55
CA PHE A 22 -9.95 -4.45 -13.78
C PHE A 22 -11.09 -4.43 -14.80
N VAL A 23 -10.95 -5.16 -15.90
CA VAL A 23 -11.99 -5.32 -16.93
C VAL A 23 -13.21 -6.05 -16.38
N LEU A 24 -13.00 -7.11 -15.60
CA LEU A 24 -14.09 -7.84 -14.93
C LEU A 24 -14.88 -6.92 -14.00
N LEU A 25 -14.20 -6.12 -13.17
CA LEU A 25 -14.83 -5.17 -12.25
C LEU A 25 -15.55 -4.03 -12.98
N MET A 26 -15.00 -3.55 -14.10
CA MET A 26 -15.66 -2.55 -14.94
C MET A 26 -16.96 -3.07 -15.55
N ILE A 27 -16.95 -4.30 -16.08
CA ILE A 27 -18.15 -4.93 -16.65
C ILE A 27 -19.17 -5.24 -15.54
N ALA A 28 -18.71 -5.75 -14.39
CA ALA A 28 -19.57 -6.04 -13.23
C ALA A 28 -20.28 -4.79 -12.69
N ARG A 29 -19.62 -3.62 -12.72
CA ARG A 29 -20.22 -2.36 -12.26
C ARG A 29 -21.14 -1.69 -13.29
N GLY A 30 -20.93 -1.95 -14.57
CA GLY A 30 -21.69 -1.34 -15.67
C GLY A 30 -22.86 -2.16 -16.17
N THR A 31 -22.99 -3.44 -15.76
CA THR A 31 -24.02 -4.35 -16.27
C THR A 31 -24.68 -5.15 -15.15
N ASP A 32 -26.01 -5.22 -15.16
CA ASP A 32 -26.81 -6.03 -14.21
C ASP A 32 -26.88 -7.52 -14.61
N LEU A 33 -25.85 -8.04 -15.30
CA LEU A 33 -25.84 -9.42 -15.75
C LEU A 33 -25.61 -10.38 -14.58
N PRO A 34 -26.54 -11.31 -14.30
CA PRO A 34 -26.45 -12.19 -13.13
C PRO A 34 -25.21 -13.10 -13.16
N ALA A 35 -24.76 -13.52 -14.35
CA ALA A 35 -23.54 -14.33 -14.50
C ALA A 35 -22.27 -13.60 -14.05
N VAL A 36 -22.15 -12.29 -14.32
CA VAL A 36 -20.98 -11.49 -13.96
C VAL A 36 -20.95 -11.20 -12.45
N GLN A 37 -22.11 -10.94 -11.84
CA GLN A 37 -22.22 -10.74 -10.41
C GLN A 37 -21.86 -12.01 -9.62
N THR A 38 -22.32 -13.18 -10.07
CA THR A 38 -21.96 -14.47 -9.46
C THR A 38 -20.47 -14.77 -9.55
N ALA A 39 -19.86 -14.58 -10.73
CA ALA A 39 -18.42 -14.77 -10.90
C ALA A 39 -17.60 -13.84 -10.00
N THR A 40 -18.02 -12.58 -9.89
CA THR A 40 -17.38 -11.58 -9.02
C THR A 40 -17.51 -11.97 -7.55
N ALA A 41 -18.70 -12.39 -7.10
CA ALA A 41 -18.95 -12.82 -5.74
C ALA A 41 -18.09 -14.05 -5.35
N GLU A 42 -17.97 -15.04 -6.23
CA GLU A 42 -17.11 -16.21 -5.98
C GLU A 42 -15.63 -15.83 -5.88
N ILE A 43 -15.14 -14.95 -6.76
CA ILE A 43 -13.76 -14.45 -6.67
C ILE A 43 -13.54 -13.74 -5.33
N PHE A 44 -14.46 -12.85 -4.91
CA PHE A 44 -14.36 -12.19 -3.61
C PHE A 44 -14.39 -13.18 -2.45
N ARG A 45 -15.23 -14.22 -2.52
CA ARG A 45 -15.30 -15.27 -1.51
C ARG A 45 -13.97 -16.03 -1.41
N MET A 46 -13.38 -16.43 -2.52
CA MET A 46 -12.06 -17.06 -2.55
C MET A 46 -10.99 -16.12 -1.96
N LEU A 47 -11.03 -14.85 -2.32
CA LEU A 47 -10.09 -13.84 -1.83
C LEU A 47 -10.24 -13.60 -0.32
N LEU A 48 -11.47 -13.63 0.20
CA LEU A 48 -11.74 -13.53 1.64
C LEU A 48 -11.19 -14.73 2.41
N ILE A 49 -11.37 -15.95 1.88
CA ILE A 49 -10.83 -17.18 2.51
C ILE A 49 -9.30 -17.14 2.51
N LEU A 50 -8.68 -16.79 1.37
CA LEU A 50 -7.22 -16.64 1.27
C LEU A 50 -6.69 -15.54 2.19
N GLY A 51 -7.39 -14.39 2.23
CA GLY A 51 -7.05 -13.27 3.10
C GLY A 51 -7.10 -13.62 4.58
N ALA A 52 -8.14 -14.34 5.00
CA ALA A 52 -8.26 -14.82 6.38
C ALA A 52 -7.09 -15.75 6.75
N GLY A 53 -6.75 -16.70 5.88
CA GLY A 53 -5.59 -17.58 6.07
C GLY A 53 -4.26 -16.81 6.11
N ALA A 54 -4.09 -15.82 5.23
CA ALA A 54 -2.90 -14.98 5.19
C ALA A 54 -2.71 -14.14 6.46
N VAL A 55 -3.80 -13.60 7.03
CA VAL A 55 -3.75 -12.87 8.31
C VAL A 55 -3.31 -13.79 9.45
N LEU A 56 -3.85 -15.02 9.51
CA LEU A 56 -3.45 -16.00 10.51
C LEU A 56 -1.97 -16.37 10.39
N LEU A 57 -1.51 -16.68 9.17
CA LEU A 57 -0.10 -16.97 8.91
C LEU A 57 0.80 -15.77 9.25
N GLY A 58 0.36 -14.55 8.94
CA GLY A 58 1.06 -13.31 9.30
C GLY A 58 1.22 -13.14 10.81
N ALA A 59 0.16 -13.39 11.58
CA ALA A 59 0.20 -13.34 13.04
C ALA A 59 1.14 -14.40 13.64
N VAL A 60 1.07 -15.64 13.13
CA VAL A 60 1.98 -16.72 13.55
C VAL A 60 3.43 -16.39 13.20
N ASN A 61 3.69 -15.87 12.00
CA ASN A 61 5.04 -15.48 11.58
C ASN A 61 5.59 -14.35 12.45
N LEU A 62 4.78 -13.33 12.76
CA LEU A 62 5.16 -12.26 13.68
C LEU A 62 5.56 -12.83 15.04
N ALA A 63 4.73 -13.69 15.62
CA ALA A 63 5.00 -14.34 16.89
C ALA A 63 6.28 -15.18 16.83
N ALA A 64 6.44 -16.03 15.81
CA ALA A 64 7.61 -16.90 15.65
C ALA A 64 8.91 -16.10 15.55
N VAL A 65 8.93 -15.02 14.76
CA VAL A 65 10.11 -14.17 14.59
C VAL A 65 10.47 -13.47 15.91
N HIS A 66 9.50 -12.85 16.57
CA HIS A 66 9.79 -12.08 17.78
C HIS A 66 10.08 -12.96 19.00
N ILE A 67 9.39 -14.09 19.15
CA ILE A 67 9.71 -15.08 20.20
C ILE A 67 11.12 -15.63 19.98
N GLY A 68 11.49 -15.95 18.73
CA GLY A 68 12.83 -16.41 18.41
C GLY A 68 13.92 -15.38 18.69
N ARG A 69 13.64 -14.07 18.55
CA ARG A 69 14.59 -13.00 18.96
C ARG A 69 14.74 -12.92 20.48
N VAL A 70 13.64 -13.09 21.22
CA VAL A 70 13.65 -13.08 22.68
C VAL A 70 14.43 -14.28 23.23
N GLN A 71 14.20 -15.48 22.69
CA GLN A 71 14.91 -16.70 23.11
C GLN A 71 16.42 -16.64 22.83
N ARG A 72 16.84 -16.00 21.73
CA ARG A 72 18.25 -15.83 21.37
C ARG A 72 18.94 -14.70 22.12
N GLY A 73 18.20 -13.88 22.87
CA GLY A 73 18.76 -12.73 23.59
C GLY A 73 19.33 -11.66 22.65
N ASP A 74 18.73 -11.46 21.48
CA ASP A 74 19.21 -10.47 20.50
C ASP A 74 19.25 -9.06 21.11
N ARG A 75 20.11 -8.17 20.58
CA ARG A 75 20.35 -6.81 21.11
C ARG A 75 19.09 -5.96 21.36
N GLU A 76 17.99 -6.26 20.67
CA GLU A 76 16.70 -5.54 20.77
C GLU A 76 15.54 -6.43 21.26
N TRP A 77 15.82 -7.48 22.04
CA TRP A 77 14.80 -8.41 22.54
C TRP A 77 13.69 -7.70 23.35
N SER A 78 14.01 -6.62 24.06
CA SER A 78 13.04 -5.84 24.83
C SER A 78 11.94 -5.24 23.95
N HIS A 79 12.28 -4.71 22.77
CA HIS A 79 11.31 -4.19 21.82
C HIS A 79 10.44 -5.29 21.21
N SER A 80 10.99 -6.51 21.10
CA SER A 80 10.21 -7.67 20.64
C SER A 80 9.12 -8.07 21.65
N LEU A 81 9.33 -7.87 22.95
CA LEU A 81 8.27 -8.07 23.96
C LEU A 81 7.12 -7.08 23.78
N VAL A 82 7.43 -5.81 23.48
CA VAL A 82 6.40 -4.79 23.22
C VAL A 82 5.55 -5.18 22.03
N VAL A 83 6.17 -5.64 20.94
CA VAL A 83 5.45 -6.07 19.73
C VAL A 83 4.56 -7.28 20.01
N ILE A 84 5.06 -8.30 20.72
CA ILE A 84 4.28 -9.48 21.11
C ILE A 84 3.10 -9.07 22.00
N GLY A 85 3.34 -8.20 22.98
CA GLY A 85 2.32 -7.71 23.90
C GLY A 85 1.20 -6.95 23.18
N VAL A 86 1.56 -6.00 22.31
CA VAL A 86 0.58 -5.23 21.52
C VAL A 86 -0.18 -6.14 20.56
N ALA A 87 0.49 -7.08 19.90
CA ALA A 87 -0.18 -8.06 19.03
C ALA A 87 -1.20 -8.91 19.80
N ALA A 88 -0.84 -9.38 20.99
CA ALA A 88 -1.74 -10.14 21.85
C ALA A 88 -2.95 -9.31 22.30
N ILE A 89 -2.75 -8.04 22.70
CA ILE A 89 -3.83 -7.11 23.06
C ILE A 89 -4.79 -6.90 21.89
N VAL A 90 -4.27 -6.67 20.68
CA VAL A 90 -5.09 -6.44 19.48
C VAL A 90 -5.91 -7.69 19.13
N ILE A 91 -5.30 -8.87 19.17
CA ILE A 91 -6.00 -10.14 18.89
C ILE A 91 -7.07 -10.40 19.95
N ALA A 92 -6.74 -10.22 21.23
CA ALA A 92 -7.67 -10.40 22.33
C ALA A 92 -8.84 -9.41 22.25
N ALA A 93 -8.57 -8.12 22.01
CA ALA A 93 -9.59 -7.10 21.87
C ALA A 93 -10.52 -7.39 20.68
N GLY A 94 -9.98 -7.84 19.54
CA GLY A 94 -10.79 -8.16 18.37
C GLY A 94 -11.64 -9.43 18.50
N LEU A 95 -11.24 -10.38 19.36
CA LEU A 95 -11.89 -11.69 19.48
C LEU A 95 -12.78 -11.83 20.72
N ILE A 96 -12.43 -11.16 21.83
CA ILE A 96 -13.10 -11.29 23.12
C ILE A 96 -14.15 -10.19 23.32
N ASP A 97 -13.89 -8.97 22.84
CA ASP A 97 -14.83 -7.86 22.98
C ASP A 97 -16.07 -8.10 22.12
N PRO A 98 -17.31 -8.05 22.68
CA PRO A 98 -18.54 -8.17 21.91
C PRO A 98 -18.69 -7.10 20.82
N ALA A 99 -18.03 -5.94 20.98
CA ALA A 99 -17.98 -4.90 19.96
C ALA A 99 -17.09 -5.29 18.76
N GLY A 100 -16.26 -6.34 18.89
CA GLY A 100 -15.38 -6.87 17.86
C GLY A 100 -14.52 -5.77 17.24
N ARG A 101 -14.77 -5.46 15.96
CA ARG A 101 -14.07 -4.39 15.22
C ARG A 101 -14.22 -3.01 15.88
N ASN A 102 -15.32 -2.76 16.58
CA ASN A 102 -15.60 -1.47 17.21
C ASN A 102 -15.11 -1.41 18.67
N SER A 103 -14.24 -2.33 19.09
CA SER A 103 -13.66 -2.32 20.43
C SER A 103 -12.97 -0.97 20.71
N PRO A 104 -13.24 -0.32 21.87
CA PRO A 104 -12.53 0.89 22.28
C PRO A 104 -11.02 0.70 22.37
N VAL A 105 -10.57 -0.51 22.70
CA VAL A 105 -9.14 -0.85 22.77
C VAL A 105 -8.51 -0.81 21.38
N LEU A 106 -9.19 -1.34 20.36
CA LEU A 106 -8.71 -1.27 18.98
C LEU A 106 -8.62 0.17 18.48
N ALA A 107 -9.63 1.00 18.79
CA ALA A 107 -9.61 2.43 18.47
C ALA A 107 -8.43 3.14 19.14
N TRP A 108 -8.20 2.88 20.43
CA TRP A 108 -7.06 3.45 21.16
C TRP A 108 -5.71 3.03 20.55
N VAL A 109 -5.53 1.75 20.24
CA VAL A 109 -4.30 1.26 19.57
C VAL A 109 -4.13 1.94 18.22
N PHE A 110 -5.22 2.14 17.48
CA PHE A 110 -5.16 2.85 16.21
C PHE A 110 -4.71 4.31 16.39
N ASP A 111 -5.37 5.07 17.26
CA ASP A 111 -5.15 6.51 17.41
C ASP A 111 -3.79 6.85 18.03
N TYR A 112 -3.28 6.01 18.95
CA TYR A 112 -2.06 6.32 19.70
C TYR A 112 -0.83 5.53 19.26
N VAL A 113 -0.99 4.42 18.53
CA VAL A 113 0.15 3.58 18.10
C VAL A 113 0.27 3.58 16.58
N LEU A 114 -0.79 3.18 15.87
CA LEU A 114 -0.72 3.03 14.41
C LEU A 114 -0.70 4.38 13.70
N ALA A 115 -1.61 5.29 14.03
CA ALA A 115 -1.74 6.57 13.35
C ALA A 115 -0.47 7.43 13.49
N PRO A 116 0.14 7.59 14.68
CA PRO A 116 1.40 8.31 14.81
C PRO A 116 2.56 7.59 14.12
N GLY A 117 2.62 6.25 14.19
CA GLY A 117 3.65 5.47 13.50
C GLY A 117 3.59 5.61 11.98
N GLN A 118 2.38 5.58 11.40
CA GLN A 118 2.16 5.84 9.97
C GLN A 118 2.53 7.29 9.61
N ALA A 119 2.17 8.26 10.46
CA ALA A 119 2.54 9.66 10.24
C ALA A 119 4.07 9.86 10.24
N MET A 120 4.81 9.17 11.11
CA MET A 120 6.28 9.19 11.10
C MET A 120 6.85 8.60 9.81
N LEU A 121 6.32 7.47 9.34
CA LEU A 121 6.74 6.87 8.08
C LEU A 121 6.45 7.80 6.89
N TYR A 122 5.26 8.40 6.84
CA TYR A 122 4.91 9.37 5.78
C TYR A 122 5.75 10.64 5.86
N ALA A 123 6.04 11.14 7.05
CA ALA A 123 6.93 12.28 7.23
C ALA A 123 8.34 11.95 6.71
N LEU A 124 8.89 10.80 7.07
CA LEU A 124 10.19 10.34 6.55
C LEU A 124 10.17 10.22 5.03
N THR A 125 9.14 9.60 4.44
CA THR A 125 8.99 9.51 2.99
C THR A 125 8.91 10.90 2.33
N ALA A 126 8.17 11.84 2.93
CA ALA A 126 8.09 13.21 2.42
C ALA A 126 9.45 13.92 2.48
N PHE A 127 10.20 13.78 3.57
CA PHE A 127 11.56 14.31 3.69
C PHE A 127 12.52 13.68 2.68
N PHE A 128 12.46 12.36 2.48
CA PHE A 128 13.27 11.68 1.48
C PHE A 128 12.91 12.10 0.05
N LEU A 129 11.63 12.26 -0.25
CA LEU A 129 11.16 12.72 -1.55
C LEU A 129 11.58 14.17 -1.81
N ALA A 130 11.51 15.04 -0.80
CA ALA A 130 12.02 16.41 -0.88
C ALA A 130 13.54 16.45 -1.09
N ALA A 131 14.30 15.62 -0.37
CA ALA A 131 15.76 15.52 -0.53
C ALA A 131 16.15 14.97 -1.93
N ALA A 132 15.44 13.96 -2.42
CA ALA A 132 15.60 13.42 -3.76
C ALA A 132 15.23 14.47 -4.84
N GLY A 133 14.14 15.20 -4.62
CA GLY A 133 13.73 16.33 -5.44
C GLY A 133 14.81 17.40 -5.48
N TYR A 134 15.30 17.87 -4.34
CA TYR A 134 16.41 18.84 -4.28
C TYR A 134 17.64 18.37 -5.05
N ARG A 135 18.03 17.09 -4.90
CA ARG A 135 19.12 16.49 -5.67
C ARG A 135 18.85 16.54 -7.18
N PHE A 136 17.64 16.19 -7.61
CA PHE A 136 17.22 16.26 -9.02
C PHE A 136 17.26 17.69 -9.57
N LEU A 137 16.76 18.67 -8.82
CA LEU A 137 16.78 20.09 -9.18
C LEU A 137 18.20 20.64 -9.33
N ARG A 138 19.13 20.15 -8.50
CA ARG A 138 20.54 20.54 -8.54
C ARG A 138 21.27 19.95 -9.75
N LEU A 139 20.88 18.75 -10.20
CA LEU A 139 21.41 18.10 -11.40
C LEU A 139 20.84 18.72 -12.69
N GLU A 140 19.56 19.09 -12.70
CA GLU A 140 18.86 19.61 -13.88
C GLU A 140 18.34 21.04 -13.68
N ARG A 141 19.26 21.98 -13.44
CA ARG A 141 18.93 23.37 -13.05
C ARG A 141 18.02 24.12 -14.05
N ARG A 142 18.00 23.71 -15.34
CA ARG A 142 17.14 24.31 -16.38
C ARG A 142 15.68 23.83 -16.32
N VAL A 143 15.44 22.56 -15.99
CA VAL A 143 14.11 21.95 -15.97
C VAL A 143 13.51 21.97 -14.57
N GLY A 144 14.36 21.90 -13.55
CA GLY A 144 13.94 21.85 -12.15
C GLY A 144 13.09 23.03 -11.69
N GLY A 145 13.36 24.25 -12.17
CA GLY A 145 12.56 25.43 -11.82
C GLY A 145 11.09 25.28 -12.21
N TRP A 146 10.81 24.72 -13.38
CA TRP A 146 9.44 24.48 -13.86
C TRP A 146 8.73 23.41 -13.05
N LEU A 147 9.45 22.38 -12.62
CA LEU A 147 8.89 21.33 -11.75
C LEU A 147 8.51 21.86 -10.37
N VAL A 148 9.36 22.70 -9.75
CA VAL A 148 9.04 23.34 -8.46
C VAL A 148 7.85 24.28 -8.61
N ALA A 149 7.84 25.10 -9.66
CA ALA A 149 6.72 26.01 -9.93
C ALA A 149 5.41 25.22 -10.09
N GLY A 150 5.43 24.14 -10.88
CA GLY A 150 4.28 23.26 -11.05
C GLY A 150 3.83 22.60 -9.74
N ALA A 151 4.76 22.09 -8.94
CA ALA A 151 4.47 21.49 -7.64
C ALA A 151 3.83 22.49 -6.67
N VAL A 152 4.36 23.71 -6.58
CA VAL A 152 3.80 24.77 -5.75
C VAL A 152 2.39 25.16 -6.22
N ILE A 153 2.17 25.28 -7.53
CA ILE A 153 0.84 25.56 -8.09
C ILE A 153 -0.16 24.47 -7.68
N VAL A 154 0.19 23.20 -7.85
CA VAL A 154 -0.67 22.07 -7.45
C VAL A 154 -0.94 22.07 -5.94
N LEU A 155 0.07 22.36 -5.11
CA LEU A 155 -0.12 22.44 -3.66
C LEU A 155 -1.06 23.59 -3.24
N LEU A 156 -0.98 24.72 -3.93
CA LEU A 156 -1.84 25.88 -3.66
C LEU A 156 -3.28 25.65 -4.12
N THR A 157 -3.50 24.97 -5.25
CA THR A 157 -4.85 24.70 -5.76
C THR A 157 -5.59 23.62 -4.98
N GLN A 158 -4.87 22.72 -4.31
CA GLN A 158 -5.46 21.66 -3.47
C GLN A 158 -5.95 22.16 -2.11
N MET A 159 -5.70 23.43 -1.75
CA MET A 159 -6.21 23.98 -0.50
C MET A 159 -7.74 24.16 -0.57
N PRO A 160 -8.52 23.82 0.46
CA PRO A 160 -9.99 23.96 0.43
C PRO A 160 -10.49 25.38 0.10
N ARG A 161 -9.69 26.42 0.39
CA ARG A 161 -9.98 27.83 0.09
C ARG A 161 -9.56 28.28 -1.31
N ALA A 162 -8.84 27.45 -2.07
CA ALA A 162 -8.30 27.81 -3.36
C ALA A 162 -9.39 28.09 -4.41
N HIS A 163 -10.51 27.36 -4.35
CA HIS A 163 -11.66 27.55 -5.24
C HIS A 163 -12.29 28.95 -5.15
N ALA A 164 -12.13 29.65 -4.01
CA ALA A 164 -12.65 31.01 -3.83
C ALA A 164 -11.67 32.10 -4.29
N LEU A 165 -10.37 31.79 -4.37
CA LEU A 165 -9.29 32.77 -4.61
C LEU A 165 -8.75 32.73 -6.04
N TRP A 166 -8.98 31.64 -6.78
CA TRP A 166 -8.35 31.41 -8.09
C TRP A 166 -9.39 31.22 -9.22
N PRO A 167 -9.04 31.55 -10.47
CA PRO A 167 -9.89 31.26 -11.63
C PRO A 167 -10.24 29.76 -11.72
N PRO A 168 -11.48 29.38 -12.08
CA PRO A 168 -11.94 27.98 -12.06
C PRO A 168 -11.12 27.02 -12.93
N ALA A 169 -10.46 27.53 -13.97
CA ALA A 169 -9.65 26.74 -14.89
C ALA A 169 -8.39 26.13 -14.23
N LEU A 170 -7.77 26.83 -13.28
CA LEU A 170 -6.54 26.35 -12.61
C LEU A 170 -6.80 25.13 -11.72
N PRO A 171 -7.79 25.16 -10.79
CA PRO A 171 -8.17 23.98 -10.03
C PRO A 171 -8.59 22.80 -10.92
N ALA A 172 -9.34 23.04 -12.01
CA ALA A 172 -9.79 21.99 -12.92
C ALA A 172 -8.63 21.23 -13.59
N VAL A 173 -7.59 21.94 -14.05
CA VAL A 173 -6.39 21.31 -14.62
C VAL A 173 -5.63 20.52 -13.56
N THR A 174 -5.52 21.04 -12.33
CA THR A 174 -4.82 20.33 -11.26
C THR A 174 -5.58 19.08 -10.79
N VAL A 175 -6.91 19.14 -10.73
CA VAL A 175 -7.75 17.96 -10.43
C VAL A 175 -7.59 16.91 -11.53
N TRP A 176 -7.67 17.31 -12.80
CA TRP A 176 -7.42 16.37 -13.91
C TRP A 176 -6.02 15.73 -13.83
N LEU A 177 -4.99 16.52 -13.55
CA LEU A 177 -3.62 16.03 -13.39
C LEU A 177 -3.49 15.03 -12.24
N VAL A 178 -4.14 15.28 -11.10
CA VAL A 178 -4.10 14.37 -9.96
C VAL A 178 -4.91 13.10 -10.26
N ASP A 179 -6.16 13.25 -10.70
CA ASP A 179 -7.11 12.14 -10.83
C ASP A 179 -6.82 11.20 -12.01
N ALA A 180 -6.20 11.70 -13.09
CA ALA A 180 -5.86 10.89 -14.25
C ALA A 180 -4.40 10.38 -14.20
N PRO A 181 -3.35 11.15 -14.57
CA PRO A 181 -2.01 10.60 -14.72
C PRO A 181 -1.33 10.27 -13.38
N VAL A 182 -1.49 11.07 -12.33
CA VAL A 182 -0.87 10.78 -11.02
C VAL A 182 -1.49 9.52 -10.41
N MET A 183 -2.82 9.41 -10.41
CA MET A 183 -3.49 8.20 -9.92
C MET A 183 -3.22 6.97 -10.80
N ALA A 184 -3.06 7.13 -12.12
CA ALA A 184 -2.63 6.04 -12.99
C ALA A 184 -1.22 5.54 -12.61
N ALA A 185 -0.26 6.44 -12.38
CA ALA A 185 1.08 6.10 -11.94
C ALA A 185 1.08 5.41 -10.56
N LEU A 186 0.29 5.92 -9.60
CA LEU A 186 0.14 5.32 -8.27
C LEU A 186 -0.41 3.90 -8.36
N ARG A 187 -1.48 3.69 -9.14
CA ARG A 187 -2.06 2.36 -9.37
C ARG A 187 -1.05 1.41 -10.03
N GLY A 188 -0.30 1.89 -11.01
CA GLY A 188 0.78 1.13 -11.64
C GLY A 188 1.86 0.69 -10.63
N ALA A 189 2.29 1.61 -9.74
CA ALA A 189 3.24 1.29 -8.67
C ALA A 189 2.68 0.24 -7.69
N LEU A 190 1.43 0.38 -7.26
CA LEU A 190 0.78 -0.59 -6.37
C LEU A 190 0.72 -1.98 -7.01
N LEU A 191 0.30 -2.09 -8.28
CA LEU A 191 0.28 -3.34 -9.02
C LEU A 191 1.70 -3.94 -9.16
N GLY A 192 2.69 -3.09 -9.44
CA GLY A 192 4.10 -3.51 -9.52
C GLY A 192 4.62 -4.08 -8.19
N THR A 193 4.31 -3.44 -7.07
CA THR A 193 4.70 -3.94 -5.74
C THR A 193 3.99 -5.23 -5.37
N ALA A 194 2.69 -5.35 -5.65
CA ALA A 194 1.93 -6.58 -5.41
C ALA A 194 2.53 -7.76 -6.18
N LEU A 195 2.87 -7.53 -7.46
CA LEU A 195 3.55 -8.53 -8.29
C LEU A 195 4.93 -8.90 -7.74
N ALA A 196 5.74 -7.92 -7.32
CA ALA A 196 7.05 -8.18 -6.75
C ALA A 196 6.95 -9.09 -5.50
N LEU A 197 5.92 -8.90 -4.68
CA LEU A 197 5.62 -9.74 -3.53
C LEU A 197 5.18 -11.15 -3.94
N LEU A 198 4.32 -11.28 -4.96
CA LEU A 198 3.92 -12.59 -5.50
C LEU A 198 5.12 -13.38 -6.02
N ILE A 199 5.99 -12.74 -6.81
CA ILE A 199 7.21 -13.38 -7.34
C ILE A 199 8.12 -13.81 -6.18
N SER A 200 8.28 -12.96 -5.16
CA SER A 200 9.08 -13.28 -3.97
C SER A 200 8.50 -14.48 -3.22
N GLY A 201 7.17 -14.54 -3.06
CA GLY A 201 6.47 -15.66 -2.43
C GLY A 201 6.59 -16.96 -3.23
N VAL A 202 6.38 -16.92 -4.56
CA VAL A 202 6.55 -18.08 -5.45
C VAL A 202 7.99 -18.57 -5.40
N ARG A 203 8.98 -17.67 -5.45
CA ARG A 203 10.39 -18.04 -5.33
C ARG A 203 10.66 -18.74 -4.00
N TYR A 204 10.15 -18.21 -2.90
CA TYR A 204 10.28 -18.84 -1.58
C TYR A 204 9.68 -20.26 -1.54
N LEU A 205 8.54 -20.49 -2.19
CA LEU A 205 7.87 -21.79 -2.22
C LEU A 205 8.57 -22.82 -3.13
N PHE A 206 9.07 -22.41 -4.30
CA PHE A 206 9.58 -23.33 -5.33
C PHE A 206 11.10 -23.43 -5.43
N GLY A 207 11.87 -22.50 -4.85
CA GLY A 207 13.31 -22.44 -5.00
C GLY A 207 13.96 -21.88 -3.75
N ARG A 208 14.37 -22.78 -2.86
CA ARG A 208 15.13 -22.50 -1.63
C ARG A 208 16.15 -21.36 -1.81
N MET A 209 16.03 -20.36 -0.92
CA MET A 209 16.99 -19.29 -0.55
C MET A 209 17.78 -18.67 -1.72
#